data_AF-A0A0G8Z3K0-F1
#
_entry.id   AF-A0A0G8Z3K0-F1
#
_cell.length_a   1.000
_cell.length_b   1.000
_cell.length_c   1.000
_cell.angle_alpha   90.00
_cell.angle_beta   90.00
_cell.angle_gamma   90.00
#
_symmetry.space_group_name_H-M   'P 1'
#
loop_
_entity.id
_entity.type
_entity.pdbx_description
1 polymer ?
#
loop_
_entity_poly.entity_id
_entity_poly.type
_entity_poly.pdbx_seq_one_letter_code
_entity_poly.pdbx_strand_id
1 'polypeptide(L)'
;MAAEPSLVGTYSGRSKSGAGYLYDHILEYRVWLHPEQGAAPLTGDDDYFAAFAQYEPALAFSQAHKGAEPPVVLVRQLESINEPSPGIYQHQSGARIAEWQPQWLPGSKREPDSITKFLAAHASTQK
;
A
#
# COMPACT_ATOMS: atom_id res chain seq x y z
N MET A 1 -4.43 10.00 -5.54
CA MET A 1 -4.30 11.01 -4.46
C MET A 1 -4.79 10.41 -3.15
N ALA A 2 -4.16 10.80 -2.05
CA ALA A 2 -4.57 10.47 -0.68
C ALA A 2 -5.99 10.98 -0.38
N ALA A 3 -6.76 10.17 0.33
CA ALA A 3 -8.12 10.51 0.74
C ALA A 3 -8.14 11.60 1.83
N GLU A 4 -7.10 11.66 2.67
CA GLU A 4 -6.99 12.60 3.79
C GLU A 4 -5.61 13.30 3.73
N PRO A 5 -5.40 14.29 2.84
CA PRO A 5 -4.08 14.91 2.64
C PRO A 5 -3.46 15.54 3.90
N SER A 6 -4.27 15.96 4.86
CA SER A 6 -3.82 16.51 6.15
C SER A 6 -3.20 15.47 7.10
N LEU A 7 -3.39 14.17 6.83
CA LEU A 7 -2.81 13.08 7.63
C LEU A 7 -1.54 12.49 7.01
N VAL A 8 -1.13 12.93 5.83
CA VAL A 8 0.09 12.47 5.17
C VAL A 8 1.30 12.73 6.06
N GLY A 9 2.13 11.71 6.26
CA GLY A 9 3.30 11.73 7.14
C GLY A 9 3.02 11.43 8.62
N THR A 10 1.75 11.25 9.00
CA THR A 10 1.37 10.96 10.41
C THR A 10 1.24 9.46 10.69
N TYR A 11 1.16 8.63 9.64
CA TYR A 11 1.03 7.18 9.78
C TYR A 11 2.37 6.54 10.14
N SER A 12 2.35 5.52 11.00
CA SER A 12 3.57 4.83 11.40
C SER A 12 4.28 4.17 10.21
N GLY A 13 5.62 4.21 10.19
CA GLY A 13 6.43 3.48 9.21
C GLY A 13 6.35 1.95 9.35
N ARG A 14 5.90 1.45 10.51
CA ARG A 14 5.64 0.02 10.71
C ARG A 14 4.26 -0.34 10.18
N SER A 15 4.20 -0.88 8.96
CA SER A 15 2.99 -1.39 8.32
C SER A 15 3.18 -2.82 7.82
N LYS A 16 2.10 -3.61 7.76
CA LYS A 16 2.15 -4.93 7.13
C LYS A 16 2.27 -4.77 5.61
N SER A 17 3.22 -5.44 4.97
CA SER A 17 3.38 -5.45 3.52
C SER A 17 2.51 -6.53 2.86
N GLY A 18 2.05 -6.29 1.62
CA GLY A 18 1.68 -7.36 0.68
C GLY A 18 0.39 -8.16 0.94
N ALA A 19 -0.55 -7.66 1.75
CA ALA A 19 -1.77 -8.42 2.08
C ALA A 19 -3.06 -7.75 1.61
N GLY A 20 -3.95 -8.56 1.02
CA GLY A 20 -5.27 -8.19 0.52
C GLY A 20 -5.32 -7.96 -1.00
N TYR A 21 -6.52 -8.07 -1.59
CA TYR A 21 -6.77 -7.88 -3.03
C TYR A 21 -7.55 -6.60 -3.33
N LEU A 22 -8.09 -5.97 -2.30
CA LEU A 22 -8.92 -4.78 -2.42
C LEU A 22 -8.48 -3.71 -1.41
N TYR A 23 -8.72 -2.44 -1.73
CA TYR A 23 -8.47 -1.31 -0.84
C TYR A 23 -9.63 -0.33 -0.81
N ASP A 24 -9.80 0.40 0.29
CA ASP A 24 -10.84 1.41 0.45
C ASP A 24 -10.31 2.81 0.15
N HIS A 25 -9.16 3.16 0.76
CA HIS A 25 -8.59 4.50 0.66
C HIS A 25 -7.08 4.45 0.46
N ILE A 26 -6.57 5.32 -0.41
CA ILE A 26 -5.16 5.66 -0.46
C ILE A 26 -4.90 6.64 0.69
N LEU A 27 -3.92 6.35 1.53
CA LEU A 27 -3.57 7.17 2.69
C LEU A 27 -2.39 8.10 2.38
N GLU A 28 -1.34 7.55 1.78
CA GLU A 28 -0.14 8.28 1.37
C GLU A 28 0.70 7.42 0.42
N TYR A 29 1.59 8.07 -0.32
CA TYR A 29 2.67 7.40 -1.06
C TYR A 29 3.96 7.61 -0.27
N ARG A 30 4.76 6.55 -0.11
CA ARG A 30 6.00 6.58 0.66
C ARG A 30 7.16 6.29 -0.26
N VAL A 31 8.20 7.09 -0.14
CA VAL A 31 9.51 6.83 -0.73
C VAL A 31 10.43 6.46 0.43
N TRP A 32 10.87 5.20 0.48
CA TRP A 32 11.85 4.76 1.46
C TRP A 32 13.24 5.25 1.07
N LEU A 33 14.02 5.65 2.08
CA LEU A 33 15.35 6.20 1.94
C LEU A 33 16.31 5.42 2.84
N HIS A 34 17.42 5.05 2.24
CA HIS A 34 18.43 4.14 2.77
C HIS A 34 19.77 4.86 2.90
N PRO A 35 20.15 5.34 4.10
CA PRO A 35 21.42 6.05 4.32
C PRO A 35 22.64 5.24 3.84
N GLU A 36 22.62 3.92 4.02
CA GLU A 36 23.67 3.00 3.58
C GLU A 36 23.81 2.92 2.06
N GLN A 37 22.77 3.30 1.31
CA GLN A 37 22.77 3.41 -0.15
C GLN A 37 23.02 4.85 -0.63
N GLY A 38 23.32 5.76 0.29
CA GLY A 38 23.69 7.15 0.02
C GLY A 38 22.54 8.15 0.10
N ALA A 39 21.41 7.79 0.73
CA ALA A 39 20.43 8.79 1.14
C ALA A 39 21.02 9.71 2.23
N ALA A 40 20.49 10.93 2.33
CA ALA A 40 20.91 11.84 3.40
C ALA A 40 20.55 11.23 4.77
N PRO A 41 21.44 11.19 5.77
CA PRO A 41 21.17 10.58 7.07
C PRO A 41 20.33 11.53 7.94
N LEU A 42 19.03 11.64 7.65
CA LEU A 42 18.11 12.51 8.41
C LEU A 42 17.74 11.91 9.77
N THR A 43 17.84 10.59 9.91
CA THR A 43 17.51 9.81 11.11
C THR A 43 18.69 8.94 11.54
N GLY A 44 19.91 9.49 11.45
CA GLY A 44 21.13 8.69 11.66
C GLY A 44 21.30 7.66 10.55
N ASP A 45 21.61 6.43 10.94
CA ASP A 45 21.84 5.32 10.01
C ASP A 45 20.58 4.48 9.73
N ASP A 46 19.44 4.83 10.33
CA ASP A 46 18.18 4.09 10.16
C ASP A 46 17.41 4.54 8.91
N ASP A 47 16.77 3.57 8.27
CA ASP A 47 15.83 3.80 7.17
C ASP A 47 14.69 4.74 7.59
N TYR A 48 14.31 5.61 6.67
CA TYR A 48 13.17 6.52 6.84
C TYR A 48 12.40 6.67 5.55
N PHE A 49 11.28 7.38 5.58
CA PHE A 49 10.49 7.62 4.38
C PHE A 49 10.06 9.08 4.27
N ALA A 50 9.96 9.56 3.03
CA ALA A 50 9.24 10.77 2.68
C ALA A 50 7.81 10.39 2.26
N ALA A 51 6.81 11.09 2.81
CA ALA A 51 5.39 10.82 2.56
C ALA A 51 4.78 11.90 1.65
N PHE A 52 3.94 11.46 0.71
CA PHE A 52 3.32 12.30 -0.31
C PHE A 52 1.84 12.01 -0.46
N ALA A 53 1.05 13.03 -0.79
CA ALA A 53 -0.37 12.87 -1.08
C ALA A 53 -0.65 12.30 -2.49
N GLN A 54 0.32 12.36 -3.41
CA GLN A 54 0.16 11.99 -4.81
C GLN A 54 1.34 11.14 -5.28
N TYR A 55 1.09 10.31 -6.30
CA TYR A 55 2.09 9.38 -6.82
C TYR A 55 3.18 10.10 -7.59
N GLU A 56 2.80 11.07 -8.42
CA GLU A 56 3.70 11.76 -9.34
C GLU A 56 4.79 12.55 -8.59
N PRO A 57 4.49 13.32 -7.53
CA PRO A 57 5.53 13.95 -6.70
C PRO A 57 6.42 12.93 -5.99
N ALA A 58 5.86 11.81 -5.52
CA ALA A 58 6.64 10.77 -4.86
C ALA A 58 7.64 10.12 -5.83
N LEU A 59 7.19 9.82 -7.06
CA LEU A 59 8.03 9.26 -8.11
C LEU A 59 9.13 10.24 -8.54
N ALA A 60 8.78 11.52 -8.72
CA ALA A 60 9.77 12.54 -9.06
C ALA A 60 10.84 12.67 -7.97
N PHE A 61 10.43 12.61 -6.69
CA PHE A 61 11.34 12.62 -5.54
C PHE A 61 12.25 11.39 -5.52
N SER A 62 11.72 10.17 -5.70
CA SER A 62 12.54 8.96 -5.68
C SER A 62 13.60 8.96 -6.80
N GLN A 63 13.27 9.49 -7.98
CA GLN A 63 14.20 9.58 -9.10
C GLN A 63 15.31 10.62 -8.90
N ALA A 64 15.05 11.66 -8.10
CA ALA A 64 15.98 12.75 -7.85
C ALA A 64 16.92 12.50 -6.65
N HIS A 65 16.63 11.51 -5.81
CA HIS A 65 17.35 11.27 -4.56
C HIS A 65 18.09 9.94 -4.59
N LYS A 66 19.41 9.97 -4.35
CA LYS A 66 20.22 8.76 -4.22
C LYS A 66 19.82 7.97 -2.98
N GLY A 67 19.82 6.64 -3.08
CA GLY A 67 19.41 5.75 -1.99
C GLY A 67 17.89 5.77 -1.72
N ALA A 68 17.08 6.32 -2.62
CA ALA A 68 15.63 6.28 -2.54
C ALA A 68 15.06 5.09 -3.33
N GLU A 69 14.07 4.40 -2.76
CA GLU A 69 13.31 3.36 -3.44
C GLU A 69 12.18 3.95 -4.31
N PRO A 70 11.69 3.21 -5.33
CA PRO A 70 10.43 3.54 -5.98
C PRO A 70 9.28 3.65 -4.96
N PRO A 71 8.32 4.57 -5.18
CA PRO A 71 7.27 4.82 -4.21
C PRO A 71 6.36 3.60 -4.02
N VAL A 72 6.07 3.28 -2.76
CA VAL A 72 4.97 2.39 -2.37
C VAL A 72 3.75 3.21 -2.00
N VAL A 73 2.57 2.58 -1.98
CA VAL A 73 1.33 3.23 -1.55
C VAL A 73 0.83 2.59 -0.26
N LEU A 74 0.54 3.43 0.71
CA LEU A 74 -0.12 3.06 1.94
C LEU A 74 -1.64 3.10 1.71
N VAL A 75 -2.31 1.98 1.96
CA VAL A 75 -3.75 1.86 1.77
C VAL A 75 -4.46 1.45 3.06
N ARG A 76 -5.69 1.94 3.23
CA ARG A 76 -6.64 1.47 4.24
C ARG A 76 -7.54 0.40 3.64
N GLN A 77 -7.76 -0.66 4.39
CA GLN A 77 -8.70 -1.73 4.08
C GLN A 77 -9.64 -1.87 5.27
N LEU A 78 -10.92 -1.59 5.09
CA LEU A 78 -11.96 -1.81 6.11
C LEU A 78 -12.36 -3.28 6.16
N GLU A 79 -12.33 -3.91 4.99
CA GLU A 79 -12.51 -5.34 4.76
C GLU A 79 -11.47 -5.79 3.75
N SER A 80 -10.99 -7.03 3.89
CA SER A 80 -9.92 -7.57 3.06
C SER A 80 -10.16 -9.03 2.72
N ILE A 81 -9.46 -9.50 1.69
CA ILE A 81 -9.46 -10.90 1.29
C ILE A 81 -8.09 -11.47 1.65
N ASN A 82 -8.07 -12.47 2.51
CA ASN A 82 -6.87 -13.21 2.84
C ASN A 82 -6.74 -14.43 1.92
N GLU A 83 -5.51 -14.74 1.51
CA GLU A 83 -5.17 -15.97 0.78
C GLU A 83 -4.20 -16.80 1.63
N PRO A 84 -4.67 -17.57 2.63
CA PRO A 84 -3.80 -18.39 3.47
C PRO A 84 -3.04 -19.48 2.70
N SER A 85 -3.58 -19.94 1.58
CA SER A 85 -2.91 -20.83 0.64
C SER A 85 -3.39 -20.51 -0.78
N PRO A 86 -2.57 -20.73 -1.82
CA PRO A 86 -2.93 -20.39 -3.20
C PRO A 86 -4.31 -20.92 -3.60
N GLY A 87 -5.17 -20.02 -4.09
CA GLY A 87 -6.53 -20.31 -4.51
C GLY A 87 -7.56 -20.46 -3.37
N ILE A 88 -7.15 -20.36 -2.11
CA ILE A 88 -8.06 -20.37 -0.97
C ILE A 88 -8.25 -18.94 -0.49
N TYR A 89 -9.42 -18.38 -0.75
CA TYR A 89 -9.73 -16.99 -0.41
C TYR A 89 -10.71 -16.89 0.75
N GLN A 90 -10.40 -16.03 1.72
CA GLN A 90 -11.21 -15.82 2.91
C GLN A 90 -11.51 -14.34 3.10
N HIS A 91 -12.79 -14.01 3.25
CA HIS A 91 -13.19 -12.66 3.65
C HIS A 91 -12.79 -12.40 5.11
N GLN A 92 -12.14 -11.28 5.37
CA GLN A 92 -11.84 -10.77 6.69
C GLN A 92 -12.36 -9.34 6.85
N SER A 93 -13.24 -9.12 7.82
CA SER A 93 -13.67 -7.79 8.23
C SER A 93 -12.77 -7.26 9.35
N GLY A 94 -12.45 -5.96 9.30
CA GLY A 94 -11.61 -5.31 10.30
C GLY A 94 -10.62 -4.33 9.65
N ALA A 95 -10.64 -3.09 10.13
CA ALA A 95 -9.80 -2.04 9.59
C ALA A 95 -8.31 -2.34 9.77
N ARG A 96 -7.55 -2.21 8.68
CA ARG A 96 -6.09 -2.34 8.67
C ARG A 96 -5.45 -1.40 7.67
N ILE A 97 -4.14 -1.21 7.84
CA ILE A 97 -3.29 -0.49 6.92
C ILE A 97 -2.30 -1.47 6.29
N ALA A 98 -2.03 -1.30 4.99
CA ALA A 98 -1.09 -2.12 4.25
C ALA A 98 -0.26 -1.27 3.29
N GLU A 99 0.99 -1.68 3.07
CA GLU A 99 1.82 -1.16 1.98
C GLU A 99 1.68 -2.03 0.74
N TRP A 100 1.36 -1.36 -0.36
CA TRP A 100 1.12 -1.95 -1.66
C TRP A 100 2.03 -1.33 -2.70
N GLN A 101 2.23 -2.06 -3.78
CA GLN A 101 2.83 -1.51 -4.98
C GLN A 101 1.79 -0.65 -5.75
N PRO A 102 2.12 0.54 -6.25
CA PRO A 102 1.16 1.41 -6.94
C PRO A 102 0.46 0.74 -8.13
N GLN A 103 1.13 -0.17 -8.84
CA GLN A 103 0.56 -0.96 -9.94
C GLN A 103 -0.56 -1.91 -9.52
N TRP A 104 -0.75 -2.16 -8.23
CA TRP A 104 -1.88 -2.96 -7.72
C TRP A 104 -3.16 -2.14 -7.52
N LEU A 105 -3.11 -0.80 -7.61
CA LEU A 105 -4.29 0.06 -7.41
C LEU A 105 -5.35 -0.06 -8.52
N PRO A 106 -5.00 -0.11 -9.82
CA PRO A 106 -6.00 -0.18 -10.88
C PRO A 106 -6.86 -1.45 -10.75
N GLY A 107 -8.19 -1.28 -10.71
CA GLY A 107 -9.15 -2.40 -10.60
C GLY A 107 -9.34 -2.98 -9.19
N SER A 108 -8.57 -2.51 -8.20
CA SER A 108 -8.57 -3.07 -6.84
C SER A 108 -9.28 -2.19 -5.81
N LYS A 109 -9.93 -1.11 -6.23
CA LYS A 109 -10.72 -0.29 -5.31
C LYS A 109 -11.98 -1.06 -4.90
N ARG A 110 -12.21 -1.17 -3.60
CA ARG A 110 -13.34 -1.89 -3.04
C ARG A 110 -14.62 -1.08 -3.23
N GLU A 111 -15.58 -1.71 -3.87
CA GLU A 111 -16.97 -1.31 -3.97
C GLU A 111 -17.83 -2.23 -3.08
N PRO A 112 -19.10 -1.88 -2.78
CA PRO A 112 -19.94 -2.66 -1.86
C PRO A 112 -20.07 -4.16 -2.20
N ASP A 113 -19.96 -4.54 -3.47
CA ASP A 113 -20.08 -5.92 -3.93
C ASP A 113 -18.76 -6.56 -4.38
N SER A 114 -17.62 -5.86 -4.27
CA SER A 114 -16.32 -6.34 -4.77
C SER A 114 -15.89 -7.65 -4.11
N ILE A 115 -16.07 -7.80 -2.79
CA ILE A 115 -15.67 -9.02 -2.07
C ILE A 115 -16.54 -10.19 -2.49
N THR A 116 -17.87 -10.00 -2.54
CA THR A 116 -18.80 -11.04 -2.99
C THR A 116 -18.51 -11.48 -4.42
N LYS A 117 -18.28 -10.53 -5.34
CA LYS A 117 -17.91 -10.82 -6.73
C LYS A 117 -16.58 -11.57 -6.83
N PHE A 118 -15.56 -11.14 -6.07
CA PHE A 118 -14.26 -11.79 -6.05
C PHE A 118 -14.38 -13.25 -5.59
N LEU A 119 -15.08 -13.49 -4.48
CA LEU A 119 -15.29 -14.84 -3.96
C LEU A 119 -16.10 -15.71 -4.93
N ALA A 120 -17.14 -15.17 -5.57
CA ALA A 120 -17.94 -15.92 -6.54
C ALA A 120 -17.11 -16.31 -7.78
N ALA A 121 -16.27 -15.40 -8.27
CA ALA A 121 -15.38 -15.66 -9.40
C ALA A 121 -14.38 -16.79 -9.11
N HIS A 122 -13.86 -16.87 -7.88
CA HIS A 122 -12.85 -17.86 -7.49
C HIS A 122 -13.43 -19.16 -6.89
N ALA A 123 -14.67 -19.14 -6.41
CA ALA A 123 -15.40 -20.36 -6.03
C ALA A 123 -15.68 -21.25 -7.26
N SER A 124 -15.82 -20.62 -8.44
CA SER A 124 -16.06 -21.29 -9.72
C SER A 124 -14.84 -22.05 -10.26
N THR A 125 -13.65 -21.76 -9.74
CA THR A 125 -12.36 -22.32 -10.19
C THR A 125 -11.97 -23.60 -9.43
N GLN A 126 -12.76 -24.03 -8.43
CA GLN A 126 -12.49 -25.22 -7.61
C GLN A 126 -13.18 -26.51 -8.12
N LYS A 127 -13.46 -26.63 -9.42
CA LYS A 127 -14.04 -27.84 -10.03
C LYS A 127 -13.07 -28.53 -10.99
#